data_AF-A0A7J9ZZT0-F1
#
_entry.id   AF-A0A7J9ZZT0-F1
#
_cell.length_a   1.000
_cell.length_b   1.000
_cell.length_c   1.000
_cell.angle_alpha   90.00
_cell.angle_beta   90.00
_cell.angle_gamma   90.00
#
_symmetry.space_group_name_H-M   'P 1'
#
loop_
_entity.id
_entity.type
_entity.pdbx_description
1 polymer ?
#
loop_
_entity_poly.entity_id
_entity_poly.type
_entity_poly.pdbx_seq_one_letter_code
_entity_poly.pdbx_strand_id
1 'polypeptide(L)'
;MTGTSTGTDEFRARARDWLAANAPRTPVTGEDEARAFQAKLFDAGLAGITWPKAYGGQGLSTAEQRAFDEEAKAYELPFEPFMIGLGMVGPTILDLGTEEQKTTHLPPLLRGERIWCQLFSEPGAGSDVAGLTTRAVLDGAEWVLDGQKVWTSRAHYSDWGAIIARTDPGVRKHRGITMFLADMHAPGVTVRPLVDMSGGTYFNEVFFDSVRVPADAVVGEVGQGWSAAVTMLGHERVTIGARMRPKDSPTSHATLAALAKRRGIDTDPAVARKLTELYVLERGSELFATRLGQEQRAGKAPGSRGSVGKLAGGRIARFLQDVSFQVAGPGALTYEPDDAETKALVTAVLKTPSARIAGGSDEIQRGIIADRVLGLPKEPSVDRDLPFSEIPRGPQA
;
A
#
# COMPACT_ATOMS: atom_id res chain seq x y z
N MET A 1 16.76 33.72 -8.71
CA MET A 1 16.02 32.57 -8.12
C MET A 1 14.97 33.08 -7.13
N THR A 2 13.95 33.81 -7.60
CA THR A 2 12.92 34.45 -6.73
C THR A 2 11.49 34.19 -7.19
N GLY A 3 11.28 33.38 -8.24
CA GLY A 3 9.95 33.17 -8.85
C GLY A 3 9.20 31.92 -8.38
N THR A 4 9.80 31.04 -7.56
CA THR A 4 9.18 29.77 -7.16
C THR A 4 8.37 29.84 -5.87
N SER A 5 8.70 30.71 -4.89
CA SER A 5 7.96 30.72 -3.61
C SER A 5 6.56 31.29 -3.75
N THR A 6 6.36 32.33 -4.57
CA THR A 6 5.06 32.96 -4.78
C THR A 6 4.03 32.00 -5.36
N GLY A 7 4.43 31.16 -6.33
CA GLY A 7 3.53 30.16 -6.93
C GLY A 7 3.14 29.04 -5.97
N THR A 8 4.06 28.57 -5.13
CA THR A 8 3.74 27.55 -4.10
C THR A 8 2.83 28.12 -3.02
N ASP A 9 3.02 29.38 -2.60
CA ASP A 9 2.18 30.04 -1.60
C ASP A 9 0.76 30.30 -2.11
N GLU A 10 0.60 30.72 -3.37
CA GLU A 10 -0.70 30.83 -4.02
C GLU A 10 -1.41 29.47 -4.15
N PHE A 11 -0.68 28.42 -4.57
CA PHE A 11 -1.22 27.06 -4.62
C PHE A 11 -1.67 26.59 -3.23
N ARG A 12 -0.86 26.85 -2.18
CA ARG A 12 -1.18 26.51 -0.80
C ARG A 12 -2.46 27.21 -0.33
N ALA A 13 -2.60 28.50 -0.59
CA ALA A 13 -3.81 29.26 -0.24
C ALA A 13 -5.04 28.66 -0.92
N ARG A 14 -4.96 28.40 -2.23
CA ARG A 14 -6.03 27.75 -2.99
C ARG A 14 -6.40 26.37 -2.43
N ALA A 15 -5.40 25.54 -2.10
CA ALA A 15 -5.62 24.21 -1.53
C ALA A 15 -6.31 24.29 -0.16
N ARG A 16 -5.85 25.20 0.71
CA ARG A 16 -6.43 25.45 2.04
C ARG A 16 -7.90 25.84 1.94
N ASP A 17 -8.21 26.83 1.10
CA ASP A 17 -9.57 27.34 0.92
C ASP A 17 -10.50 26.29 0.35
N TRP A 18 -10.01 25.53 -0.64
CA TRP A 18 -10.77 24.44 -1.24
C TRP A 18 -11.06 23.32 -0.25
N LEU A 19 -10.05 22.88 0.53
CA LEU A 19 -10.22 21.86 1.56
C LEU A 19 -11.19 22.32 2.64
N ALA A 20 -11.09 23.57 3.12
CA ALA A 20 -12.02 24.11 4.11
C ALA A 20 -13.48 24.10 3.62
N ALA A 21 -13.70 24.30 2.32
CA ALA A 21 -15.03 24.32 1.73
C ALA A 21 -15.57 22.92 1.36
N ASN A 22 -14.70 21.96 1.01
CA ASN A 22 -15.11 20.71 0.36
C ASN A 22 -14.71 19.43 1.10
N ALA A 23 -13.72 19.48 1.99
CA ALA A 23 -13.31 18.30 2.75
C ALA A 23 -14.48 17.80 3.62
N PRO A 24 -14.71 16.48 3.70
CA PRO A 24 -15.75 15.95 4.55
C PRO A 24 -15.55 16.37 6.01
N ARG A 25 -16.63 16.80 6.66
CA ARG A 25 -16.61 17.15 8.09
C ARG A 25 -16.69 15.92 8.99
N THR A 26 -17.10 14.79 8.43
CA THR A 26 -17.20 13.50 9.10
C THR A 26 -16.48 12.47 8.25
N PRO A 27 -15.94 11.39 8.86
CA PRO A 27 -15.27 10.34 8.12
C PRO A 27 -16.19 9.75 7.05
N VAL A 28 -15.69 9.68 5.82
CA VAL A 28 -16.39 9.05 4.70
C VAL A 28 -15.98 7.59 4.64
N THR A 29 -16.96 6.70 4.70
CA THR A 29 -16.76 5.24 4.71
C THR A 29 -17.32 4.56 3.47
N GLY A 30 -18.18 5.24 2.71
CA GLY A 30 -18.77 4.75 1.47
C GLY A 30 -17.89 5.01 0.25
N GLU A 31 -17.94 4.08 -0.71
CA GLU A 31 -17.19 4.16 -1.96
C GLU A 31 -17.66 5.31 -2.85
N ASP A 32 -18.98 5.47 -3.01
CA ASP A 32 -19.57 6.48 -3.90
C ASP A 32 -19.19 7.90 -3.46
N GLU A 33 -19.23 8.18 -2.15
CA GLU A 33 -18.79 9.47 -1.62
C GLU A 33 -17.28 9.68 -1.77
N ALA A 34 -16.47 8.62 -1.64
CA ALA A 34 -15.04 8.69 -1.89
C ALA A 34 -14.73 9.02 -3.36
N ARG A 35 -15.43 8.37 -4.31
CA ARG A 35 -15.34 8.67 -5.76
C ARG A 35 -15.77 10.09 -6.06
N ALA A 36 -16.91 10.53 -5.51
CA ALA A 36 -17.40 11.89 -5.70
C ALA A 36 -16.41 12.94 -5.16
N PHE A 37 -15.80 12.69 -4.00
CA PHE A 37 -14.77 13.57 -3.45
C PHE A 37 -13.51 13.60 -4.32
N GLN A 38 -13.04 12.44 -4.77
CA GLN A 38 -11.86 12.34 -5.63
C GLN A 38 -12.07 13.06 -6.97
N ALA A 39 -13.25 12.94 -7.58
CA ALA A 39 -13.59 13.65 -8.80
C ALA A 39 -13.56 15.18 -8.60
N LYS A 40 -14.13 15.68 -7.48
CA LYS A 40 -14.07 17.11 -7.13
C LYS A 40 -12.63 17.59 -6.91
N LEU A 41 -11.80 16.77 -6.25
CA LEU A 41 -10.39 17.08 -6.01
C LEU A 41 -9.60 17.15 -7.33
N PHE A 42 -9.89 16.23 -8.25
CA PHE A 42 -9.33 16.23 -9.60
C PHE A 42 -9.74 17.46 -10.40
N ASP A 43 -11.04 17.77 -10.46
CA ASP A 43 -11.58 18.93 -11.18
C ASP A 43 -11.03 20.26 -10.62
N ALA A 44 -10.68 20.31 -9.33
CA ALA A 44 -10.03 21.45 -8.68
C ALA A 44 -8.53 21.57 -8.99
N GLY A 45 -7.93 20.61 -9.69
CA GLY A 45 -6.50 20.55 -9.95
C GLY A 45 -5.68 20.28 -8.70
N LEU A 46 -6.22 19.49 -7.76
CA LEU A 46 -5.57 19.09 -6.51
C LEU A 46 -5.28 17.58 -6.44
N ALA A 47 -5.67 16.81 -7.46
CA ALA A 47 -5.21 15.43 -7.67
C ALA A 47 -4.09 15.37 -8.72
N GLY A 48 -3.19 14.38 -8.61
CA GLY A 48 -2.10 14.20 -9.56
C GLY A 48 -1.15 15.41 -9.65
N ILE A 49 -0.91 16.09 -8.53
CA ILE A 49 -0.22 17.39 -8.46
C ILE A 49 1.12 17.35 -9.21
N THR A 50 1.92 16.30 -8.99
CA THR A 50 3.24 16.15 -9.64
C THR A 50 3.21 15.35 -10.94
N TRP A 51 2.05 14.81 -11.32
CA TRP A 51 1.95 13.94 -12.49
C TRP A 51 1.97 14.78 -13.78
N PRO A 52 2.47 14.24 -14.91
CA PRO A 52 2.52 14.97 -16.16
C PRO A 52 1.13 15.41 -16.64
N LYS A 53 1.04 16.64 -17.15
CA LYS A 53 -0.20 17.19 -17.72
C LYS A 53 -0.76 16.37 -18.88
N ALA A 54 0.13 15.75 -19.67
CA ALA A 54 -0.25 14.89 -20.79
C ALA A 54 -1.14 13.71 -20.38
N TYR A 55 -1.12 13.31 -19.10
CA TYR A 55 -1.87 12.18 -18.57
C TYR A 55 -2.86 12.60 -17.46
N GLY A 56 -3.30 13.86 -17.48
CA GLY A 56 -4.31 14.40 -16.55
C GLY A 56 -3.77 14.94 -15.23
N GLY A 57 -2.46 14.90 -15.00
CA GLY A 57 -1.82 15.52 -13.82
C GLY A 57 -1.71 17.04 -13.93
N GLN A 58 -1.16 17.68 -12.89
CA GLN A 58 -0.99 19.14 -12.87
C GLN A 58 0.41 19.59 -13.32
N GLY A 59 1.38 18.68 -13.38
CA GLY A 59 2.77 18.98 -13.75
C GLY A 59 3.45 19.96 -12.80
N LEU A 60 2.98 20.06 -11.55
CA LEU A 60 3.54 20.94 -10.52
C LEU A 60 4.71 20.24 -9.81
N SER A 61 5.42 20.99 -8.98
CA SER A 61 6.61 20.47 -8.33
C SER A 61 6.26 19.72 -7.03
N THR A 62 7.26 19.04 -6.47
CA THR A 62 7.12 18.42 -5.14
C THR A 62 6.91 19.43 -4.02
N ALA A 63 7.15 20.74 -4.24
CA ALA A 63 6.84 21.78 -3.28
C ALA A 63 5.32 21.98 -3.15
N GLU A 64 4.59 22.01 -4.26
CA GLU A 64 3.12 22.10 -4.26
C GLU A 64 2.49 20.86 -3.64
N GLN A 65 2.98 19.66 -3.94
CA GLN A 65 2.48 18.43 -3.30
C GLN A 65 2.63 18.51 -1.77
N ARG A 66 3.78 18.98 -1.27
CA ARG A 66 3.97 19.15 0.19
C ARG A 66 3.06 20.20 0.78
N ALA A 67 2.86 21.31 0.06
CA ALA A 67 1.94 22.34 0.50
C ALA A 67 0.53 21.76 0.66
N PHE A 68 0.06 20.98 -0.33
CA PHE A 68 -1.21 20.25 -0.23
C PHE A 68 -1.23 19.28 0.95
N ASP A 69 -0.21 18.42 1.07
CA ASP A 69 -0.13 17.42 2.14
C ASP A 69 -0.14 18.05 3.53
N GLU A 70 0.47 19.24 3.70
CA GLU A 70 0.46 19.98 4.96
C GLU A 70 -0.91 20.54 5.31
N GLU A 71 -1.62 21.12 4.35
CA GLU A 71 -2.99 21.61 4.57
C GLU A 71 -3.98 20.44 4.78
N ALA A 72 -3.76 19.31 4.10
CA ALA A 72 -4.59 18.12 4.21
C ALA A 72 -4.51 17.41 5.57
N LYS A 73 -3.45 17.62 6.37
CA LYS A 73 -3.27 16.98 7.69
C LYS A 73 -4.39 17.27 8.69
N ALA A 74 -5.12 18.36 8.53
CA ALA A 74 -6.23 18.73 9.38
C ALA A 74 -7.54 17.99 9.06
N TYR A 75 -7.55 17.18 7.98
CA TYR A 75 -8.74 16.54 7.45
C TYR A 75 -8.55 15.02 7.31
N GLU A 76 -9.63 14.29 7.50
CA GLU A 76 -9.70 12.86 7.20
C GLU A 76 -10.25 12.67 5.78
N LEU A 77 -9.36 12.63 4.79
CA LEU A 77 -9.72 12.57 3.38
C LEU A 77 -9.96 11.11 2.93
N PRO A 78 -11.02 10.82 2.14
CA PRO A 78 -11.38 9.46 1.73
C PRO A 78 -10.52 8.93 0.57
N PHE A 79 -9.20 9.03 0.69
CA PHE A 79 -8.24 8.54 -0.31
C PHE A 79 -8.00 7.05 -0.28
N GLU A 80 -8.54 6.41 0.76
CA GLU A 80 -8.29 5.04 1.10
C GLU A 80 -8.54 4.08 -0.09
N PRO A 81 -9.68 4.16 -0.82
CA PRO A 81 -9.93 3.28 -1.97
C PRO A 81 -8.93 3.46 -3.12
N PHE A 82 -8.36 4.65 -3.27
CA PHE A 82 -7.48 5.01 -4.39
C PHE A 82 -6.00 4.78 -4.10
N MET A 83 -5.63 4.34 -2.91
CA MET A 83 -4.22 4.26 -2.49
C MET A 83 -3.38 3.34 -3.36
N ILE A 84 -3.91 2.17 -3.75
CA ILE A 84 -3.18 1.21 -4.58
C ILE A 84 -3.01 1.77 -5.99
N GLY A 85 -4.08 2.35 -6.55
CA GLY A 85 -4.05 2.99 -7.86
C GLY A 85 -3.07 4.18 -7.91
N LEU A 86 -3.30 5.20 -7.09
CA LEU A 86 -2.54 6.45 -7.10
C LEU A 86 -1.12 6.30 -6.55
N GLY A 87 -0.92 5.40 -5.58
CA GLY A 87 0.35 5.25 -4.87
C GLY A 87 1.25 4.15 -5.40
N MET A 88 0.76 3.24 -6.26
CA MET A 88 1.52 2.08 -6.72
C MET A 88 1.32 1.82 -8.21
N VAL A 89 0.11 1.49 -8.65
CA VAL A 89 -0.15 1.06 -10.04
C VAL A 89 0.09 2.19 -11.03
N GLY A 90 -0.47 3.37 -10.78
CA GLY A 90 -0.34 4.53 -11.65
C GLY A 90 1.11 4.99 -11.84
N PRO A 91 1.91 5.15 -10.76
CA PRO A 91 3.35 5.37 -10.88
C PRO A 91 4.09 4.28 -11.67
N THR A 92 3.71 3.01 -11.52
CA THR A 92 4.29 1.92 -12.33
C THR A 92 3.93 2.05 -13.81
N ILE A 93 2.70 2.43 -14.14
CA ILE A 93 2.28 2.72 -15.53
C ILE A 93 3.01 3.96 -16.08
N LEU A 94 3.24 5.00 -15.27
CA LEU A 94 4.05 6.16 -15.68
C LEU A 94 5.47 5.76 -16.05
N ASP A 95 6.09 4.88 -15.26
CA ASP A 95 7.48 4.45 -15.45
C ASP A 95 7.65 3.45 -16.61
N LEU A 96 6.72 2.50 -16.76
CA LEU A 96 6.90 1.30 -17.59
C LEU A 96 5.81 1.10 -18.65
N GLY A 97 4.69 1.81 -18.54
CA GLY A 97 3.57 1.65 -19.47
C GLY A 97 3.84 2.28 -20.83
N THR A 98 3.09 1.83 -21.85
CA THR A 98 3.08 2.48 -23.15
C THR A 98 2.35 3.82 -23.10
N GLU A 99 2.46 4.64 -24.14
CA GLU A 99 1.74 5.91 -24.21
C GLU A 99 0.21 5.69 -24.24
N GLU A 100 -0.24 4.64 -24.91
CA GLU A 100 -1.64 4.22 -24.96
C GLU A 100 -2.14 3.83 -23.56
N GLN A 101 -1.36 3.06 -22.80
CA GLN A 101 -1.70 2.70 -21.42
C GLN A 101 -1.76 3.93 -20.51
N LYS A 102 -0.79 4.84 -20.61
CA LYS A 102 -0.76 6.07 -19.79
C LYS A 102 -1.98 6.95 -20.07
N THR A 103 -2.29 7.18 -21.34
CA THR A 103 -3.43 8.02 -21.76
C THR A 103 -4.78 7.37 -21.42
N THR A 104 -4.88 6.04 -21.49
CA THR A 104 -6.12 5.30 -21.21
C THR A 104 -6.41 5.15 -19.72
N HIS A 105 -5.39 4.90 -18.90
CA HIS A 105 -5.60 4.48 -17.50
C HIS A 105 -5.39 5.60 -16.47
N LEU A 106 -4.46 6.54 -16.70
CA LEU A 106 -4.09 7.51 -15.68
C LEU A 106 -5.14 8.59 -15.43
N PRO A 107 -5.81 9.20 -16.43
CA PRO A 107 -6.82 10.21 -16.17
C PRO A 107 -8.04 9.68 -15.37
N PRO A 108 -8.67 8.53 -15.74
CA PRO A 108 -9.77 7.97 -14.95
C PRO A 108 -9.35 7.55 -13.54
N LEU A 109 -8.10 7.07 -13.37
CA LEU A 109 -7.53 6.78 -12.06
C LEU A 109 -7.42 8.06 -11.21
N LEU A 110 -6.86 9.14 -11.77
CA LEU A 110 -6.70 10.41 -11.07
C LEU A 110 -8.04 11.03 -10.64
N ARG A 111 -9.08 10.85 -11.46
CA ARG A 111 -10.45 11.33 -11.21
C ARG A 111 -11.25 10.43 -10.25
N GLY A 112 -10.75 9.24 -9.91
CA GLY A 112 -11.44 8.29 -9.03
C GLY A 112 -12.52 7.45 -9.72
N GLU A 113 -12.53 7.44 -11.05
CA GLU A 113 -13.47 6.62 -11.86
C GLU A 113 -13.03 5.16 -11.91
N ARG A 114 -11.74 4.87 -11.70
CA ARG A 114 -11.20 3.51 -11.65
C ARG A 114 -10.47 3.27 -10.34
N ILE A 115 -10.97 2.33 -9.54
CA ILE A 115 -10.29 1.79 -8.36
C ILE A 115 -9.43 0.60 -8.78
N TRP A 116 -8.25 0.46 -8.16
CA TRP A 116 -7.27 -0.54 -8.55
C TRP A 116 -6.87 -1.44 -7.39
N CYS A 117 -6.59 -2.71 -7.71
CA CYS A 117 -5.96 -3.66 -6.79
C CYS A 117 -4.63 -4.21 -7.30
N GLN A 118 -3.83 -4.77 -6.38
CA GLN A 118 -2.57 -5.47 -6.67
C GLN A 118 -2.78 -6.98 -6.54
N LEU A 119 -2.45 -7.75 -7.57
CA LEU A 119 -2.77 -9.17 -7.70
C LEU A 119 -1.49 -10.02 -7.74
N PHE A 120 -0.71 -9.98 -6.65
CA PHE A 120 0.60 -10.62 -6.58
C PHE A 120 0.53 -12.00 -5.91
N SER A 121 0.14 -12.01 -4.62
CA SER A 121 0.17 -13.21 -3.78
C SER A 121 -0.82 -14.29 -4.21
N GLU A 122 -0.40 -15.54 -4.04
CA GLU A 122 -1.19 -16.75 -4.29
C GLU A 122 -1.18 -17.64 -3.04
N PRO A 123 -2.13 -18.58 -2.90
CA PRO A 123 -2.14 -19.51 -1.77
C PRO A 123 -0.79 -20.25 -1.60
N GLY A 124 -0.16 -20.63 -2.71
CA GLY A 124 1.16 -21.28 -2.72
C GLY A 124 2.37 -20.34 -2.80
N ALA A 125 2.17 -19.03 -2.99
CA ALA A 125 3.25 -18.07 -3.25
C ALA A 125 2.97 -16.69 -2.60
N GLY A 126 3.40 -16.56 -1.34
CA GLY A 126 3.35 -15.31 -0.56
C GLY A 126 4.71 -14.61 -0.51
N SER A 127 5.57 -15.00 0.44
CA SER A 127 6.92 -14.43 0.57
C SER A 127 7.82 -14.74 -0.64
N ASP A 128 7.70 -15.94 -1.23
CA ASP A 128 8.30 -16.26 -2.53
C ASP A 128 7.33 -15.90 -3.66
N VAL A 129 7.08 -14.60 -3.85
CA VAL A 129 6.20 -14.10 -4.93
C VAL A 129 6.64 -14.62 -6.30
N ALA A 130 7.94 -14.79 -6.52
CA ALA A 130 8.47 -15.31 -7.77
C ALA A 130 8.13 -16.79 -8.01
N GLY A 131 7.67 -17.51 -6.98
CA GLY A 131 7.14 -18.88 -7.05
C GLY A 131 5.72 -18.99 -7.59
N LEU A 132 5.08 -17.89 -7.99
CA LEU A 132 3.71 -17.87 -8.48
C LEU A 132 3.45 -18.84 -9.65
N THR A 133 2.21 -19.31 -9.73
CA THR A 133 1.71 -20.36 -10.62
C THR A 133 0.54 -19.93 -11.50
N THR A 134 -0.14 -18.81 -11.21
CA THR A 134 -1.10 -18.20 -12.16
C THR A 134 -0.42 -18.07 -13.50
N ARG A 135 -1.02 -18.62 -14.56
CA ARG A 135 -0.42 -18.67 -15.91
C ARG A 135 -1.08 -17.66 -16.84
N ALA A 136 -0.30 -17.21 -17.81
CA ALA A 136 -0.75 -16.41 -18.93
C ALA A 136 -0.22 -17.07 -20.20
N VAL A 137 -1.12 -17.57 -21.07
CA VAL A 137 -0.74 -18.20 -22.34
C VAL A 137 -1.21 -17.33 -23.48
N LEU A 138 -0.32 -17.02 -24.42
CA LEU A 138 -0.68 -16.27 -25.62
C LEU A 138 -1.49 -17.17 -26.57
N ASP A 139 -2.69 -16.73 -26.92
CA ASP A 139 -3.61 -17.38 -27.85
C ASP A 139 -4.04 -16.34 -28.91
N GLY A 140 -3.40 -16.40 -30.08
CA GLY A 140 -3.57 -15.40 -31.14
C GLY A 140 -3.07 -14.02 -30.71
N ALA A 141 -3.99 -13.06 -30.59
CA ALA A 141 -3.69 -11.67 -30.21
C ALA A 141 -4.04 -11.34 -28.75
N GLU A 142 -4.35 -12.36 -27.93
CA GLU A 142 -4.77 -12.21 -26.55
C GLU A 142 -3.97 -13.14 -25.63
N TRP A 143 -3.82 -12.75 -24.37
CA TRP A 143 -3.37 -13.61 -23.31
C TRP A 143 -4.55 -14.21 -22.57
N VAL A 144 -4.50 -15.50 -22.29
CA VAL A 144 -5.46 -16.23 -21.46
C VAL A 144 -4.86 -16.41 -20.08
N LEU A 145 -5.43 -15.71 -19.09
CA LEU A 145 -5.06 -15.76 -17.68
C LEU A 145 -5.85 -16.85 -16.96
N ASP A 146 -5.14 -17.69 -16.19
CA ASP A 146 -5.75 -18.76 -15.41
C ASP A 146 -5.01 -18.98 -14.09
N GLY A 147 -5.72 -18.94 -12.97
CA GLY A 147 -5.15 -19.15 -11.64
C GLY A 147 -5.91 -18.45 -10.53
N GLN A 148 -5.27 -18.38 -9.36
CA GLN A 148 -5.84 -17.81 -8.14
C GLN A 148 -4.87 -16.86 -7.47
N LYS A 149 -5.39 -15.69 -7.09
CA LYS A 149 -4.75 -14.72 -6.21
C LYS A 149 -5.46 -14.67 -4.86
N VAL A 150 -4.74 -14.27 -3.82
CA VAL A 150 -5.27 -14.16 -2.45
C VAL A 150 -4.62 -13.00 -1.70
N TRP A 151 -5.27 -12.55 -0.63
CA TRP A 151 -4.91 -11.35 0.13
C TRP A 151 -4.98 -10.07 -0.72
N THR A 152 -5.77 -10.09 -1.79
CA THR A 152 -5.96 -8.92 -2.65
C THR A 152 -6.84 -7.92 -1.92
N SER A 153 -6.21 -6.81 -1.53
CA SER A 153 -6.91 -5.71 -0.86
C SER A 153 -8.00 -5.17 -1.79
N ARG A 154 -9.25 -5.13 -1.32
CA ARG A 154 -10.38 -4.44 -1.97
C ARG A 154 -10.76 -4.89 -3.37
N ALA A 155 -10.40 -6.10 -3.76
CA ALA A 155 -10.72 -6.61 -5.10
C ALA A 155 -12.23 -6.55 -5.40
N HIS A 156 -13.10 -6.71 -4.40
CA HIS A 156 -14.55 -6.80 -4.57
C HIS A 156 -15.22 -5.52 -5.08
N TYR A 157 -14.52 -4.39 -5.06
CA TYR A 157 -14.96 -3.14 -5.68
C TYR A 157 -13.89 -2.48 -6.55
N SER A 158 -12.81 -3.20 -6.86
CA SER A 158 -11.79 -2.68 -7.77
C SER A 158 -12.26 -2.86 -9.21
N ASP A 159 -12.02 -1.86 -10.05
CA ASP A 159 -12.36 -1.90 -11.47
C ASP A 159 -11.26 -2.56 -12.29
N TRP A 160 -10.01 -2.37 -11.87
CA TRP A 160 -8.83 -2.89 -12.56
C TRP A 160 -7.82 -3.49 -11.60
N GLY A 161 -6.97 -4.38 -12.12
CA GLY A 161 -5.90 -5.01 -11.35
C GLY A 161 -4.58 -5.02 -12.09
N ALA A 162 -3.49 -4.75 -11.38
CA ALA A 162 -2.14 -5.07 -11.85
C ALA A 162 -1.79 -6.49 -11.39
N ILE A 163 -1.78 -7.44 -12.33
CA ILE A 163 -1.55 -8.86 -12.07
C ILE A 163 -0.20 -9.31 -12.60
N ILE A 164 0.48 -10.17 -11.83
CA ILE A 164 1.65 -10.90 -12.32
C ILE A 164 1.29 -12.36 -12.56
N ALA A 165 1.67 -12.86 -13.72
CA ALA A 165 1.41 -14.23 -14.15
C ALA A 165 2.63 -14.83 -14.85
N ARG A 166 2.72 -16.16 -14.80
CA ARG A 166 3.74 -16.99 -15.42
C ARG A 166 3.46 -17.08 -16.92
N THR A 167 4.34 -16.51 -17.73
CA THR A 167 4.30 -16.65 -19.20
C THR A 167 5.27 -17.70 -19.72
N ASP A 168 6.34 -18.00 -18.98
CA ASP A 168 7.33 -19.01 -19.37
C ASP A 168 7.83 -19.81 -18.16
N PRO A 169 7.43 -21.09 -18.01
CA PRO A 169 7.94 -21.96 -16.94
C PRO A 169 9.31 -22.59 -17.26
N GLY A 170 9.78 -22.54 -18.50
CA GLY A 170 11.05 -23.13 -18.95
C GLY A 170 12.29 -22.29 -18.63
N VAL A 171 12.09 -21.08 -18.12
CA VAL A 171 13.17 -20.19 -17.67
C VAL A 171 13.19 -20.07 -16.15
N ARG A 172 14.26 -19.45 -15.61
CA ARG A 172 14.37 -19.15 -14.18
C ARG A 172 13.15 -18.38 -13.69
N LYS A 173 12.68 -18.67 -12.48
CA LYS A 173 11.41 -18.15 -11.93
C LYS A 173 11.21 -16.62 -12.07
N HIS A 174 12.25 -15.82 -11.92
CA HIS A 174 12.13 -14.36 -12.05
C HIS A 174 12.00 -13.87 -13.51
N ARG A 175 12.47 -14.65 -14.49
CA ARG A 175 12.46 -14.31 -15.92
C ARG A 175 11.20 -14.77 -16.64
N GLY A 176 10.42 -15.66 -16.02
CA GLY A 176 9.22 -16.25 -16.60
C GLY A 176 7.91 -15.54 -16.23
N ILE A 177 7.99 -14.35 -15.63
CA ILE A 177 6.84 -13.61 -15.10
C ILE A 177 6.59 -12.38 -15.97
N THR A 178 5.33 -12.10 -16.26
CA THR A 178 4.88 -10.88 -16.96
C THR A 178 3.82 -10.18 -16.12
N MET A 179 3.82 -8.84 -16.13
CA MET A 179 2.79 -8.03 -15.50
C MET A 179 1.74 -7.61 -16.54
N PHE A 180 0.46 -7.69 -16.18
CA PHE A 180 -0.66 -7.32 -17.02
C PHE A 180 -1.59 -6.35 -16.28
N LEU A 181 -2.30 -5.51 -17.03
CA LEU A 181 -3.49 -4.81 -16.57
C LEU A 181 -4.71 -5.68 -16.90
N ALA A 182 -5.52 -6.01 -15.89
CA ALA A 182 -6.71 -6.85 -16.04
C ALA A 182 -7.97 -6.09 -15.59
N ASP A 183 -9.03 -6.20 -16.37
CA ASP A 183 -10.38 -5.75 -15.97
C ASP A 183 -10.94 -6.74 -14.95
N MET A 184 -11.31 -6.24 -13.77
CA MET A 184 -11.81 -7.05 -12.67
C MET A 184 -13.27 -7.48 -12.85
N HIS A 185 -13.96 -6.90 -13.83
CA HIS A 185 -15.34 -7.23 -14.21
C HIS A 185 -15.40 -8.12 -15.46
N ALA A 186 -14.25 -8.52 -16.01
CA ALA A 186 -14.20 -9.38 -17.19
C ALA A 186 -14.84 -10.75 -16.93
N PRO A 187 -15.49 -11.37 -17.93
CA PRO A 187 -15.95 -12.75 -17.83
C PRO A 187 -14.82 -13.71 -17.42
N GLY A 188 -15.09 -14.57 -16.43
CA GLY A 188 -14.11 -15.49 -15.85
C GLY A 188 -13.37 -14.96 -14.62
N VAL A 189 -13.52 -13.67 -14.28
CA VAL A 189 -13.04 -13.13 -12.99
C VAL A 189 -14.08 -13.39 -11.91
N THR A 190 -13.68 -14.06 -10.83
CA THR A 190 -14.52 -14.23 -9.63
C THR A 190 -13.80 -13.70 -8.41
N VAL A 191 -14.41 -12.75 -7.72
CA VAL A 191 -13.89 -12.19 -6.47
C VAL A 191 -14.66 -12.74 -5.28
N ARG A 192 -13.94 -13.25 -4.27
CA ARG A 192 -14.51 -13.76 -3.03
C ARG A 192 -13.91 -13.01 -1.83
N PRO A 193 -14.70 -12.17 -1.13
CA PRO A 193 -14.22 -11.50 0.07
C PRO A 193 -13.86 -12.48 1.19
N LEU A 194 -12.78 -12.18 1.91
CA LEU A 194 -12.32 -12.91 3.09
C LEU A 194 -12.65 -12.11 4.34
N VAL A 195 -13.39 -12.73 5.26
CA VAL A 195 -13.66 -12.15 6.58
C VAL A 195 -12.43 -12.35 7.45
N ASP A 196 -11.78 -11.25 7.85
CA ASP A 196 -10.65 -11.29 8.78
C ASP A 196 -11.12 -11.35 10.24
N MET A 197 -10.17 -11.49 11.18
CA MET A 197 -10.48 -11.60 12.61
C MET A 197 -11.15 -10.35 13.21
N SER A 198 -11.15 -9.21 12.51
CA SER A 198 -11.91 -8.01 12.89
C SER A 198 -13.36 -8.03 12.40
N GLY A 199 -13.75 -9.05 11.63
CA GLY A 199 -15.05 -9.15 10.96
C GLY A 199 -15.14 -8.35 9.66
N GLY A 200 -14.04 -7.71 9.23
CA GLY A 200 -13.99 -6.92 8.00
C GLY A 200 -13.65 -7.76 6.77
N THR A 201 -14.01 -7.27 5.59
CA THR A 201 -13.80 -7.92 4.29
C THR A 201 -12.73 -7.23 3.43
N TYR A 202 -11.67 -6.75 4.09
CA TYR A 202 -10.63 -5.96 3.43
C TYR A 202 -9.88 -6.77 2.36
N PHE A 203 -9.64 -8.06 2.60
CA PHE A 203 -8.90 -8.96 1.71
C PHE A 203 -9.85 -9.85 0.92
N ASN A 204 -9.39 -10.33 -0.24
CA ASN A 204 -10.18 -11.13 -1.16
C ASN A 204 -9.32 -12.23 -1.78
N GLU A 205 -9.97 -13.33 -2.14
CA GLU A 205 -9.50 -14.26 -3.17
C GLU A 205 -10.01 -13.78 -4.52
N VAL A 206 -9.19 -13.94 -5.56
CA VAL A 206 -9.56 -13.61 -6.94
C VAL A 206 -9.19 -14.79 -7.82
N PHE A 207 -10.17 -15.33 -8.52
CA PHE A 207 -10.01 -16.44 -9.45
C PHE A 207 -10.09 -15.91 -10.87
N PHE A 208 -9.19 -16.37 -11.71
CA PHE A 208 -9.17 -16.13 -13.14
C PHE A 208 -9.40 -17.49 -13.81
N ASP A 209 -10.56 -17.67 -14.44
CA ASP A 209 -10.90 -18.84 -15.25
C ASP A 209 -10.88 -18.44 -16.72
N SER A 210 -9.79 -18.76 -17.41
CA SER A 210 -9.60 -18.49 -18.84
C SER A 210 -9.89 -17.03 -19.26
N VAL A 211 -9.51 -16.06 -18.41
CA VAL A 211 -9.79 -14.64 -18.63
C VAL A 211 -8.91 -14.10 -19.77
N ARG A 212 -9.52 -13.52 -20.79
CA ARG A 212 -8.82 -12.97 -21.96
C ARG A 212 -8.46 -11.49 -21.72
N VAL A 213 -7.19 -11.15 -21.94
CA VAL A 213 -6.69 -9.78 -21.97
C VAL A 213 -5.94 -9.54 -23.28
N PRO A 214 -5.99 -8.34 -23.87
CA PRO A 214 -5.32 -8.08 -25.14
C PRO A 214 -3.80 -8.19 -25.01
N ALA A 215 -3.09 -8.44 -26.11
CA ALA A 215 -1.63 -8.58 -26.11
C ALA A 215 -0.89 -7.36 -25.53
N ASP A 216 -1.46 -6.16 -25.71
CA ASP A 216 -0.94 -4.89 -25.21
C ASP A 216 -1.33 -4.59 -23.74
N ALA A 217 -2.00 -5.52 -23.05
CA ALA A 217 -2.22 -5.43 -21.60
C ALA A 217 -0.92 -5.57 -20.79
N VAL A 218 0.18 -6.00 -21.41
CA VAL A 218 1.49 -6.16 -20.79
C VAL A 218 2.06 -4.81 -20.34
N VAL A 219 2.43 -4.69 -19.07
CA VAL A 219 3.15 -3.52 -18.54
C VAL A 219 4.66 -3.76 -18.66
N GLY A 220 5.33 -2.96 -19.49
CA GLY A 220 6.73 -3.18 -19.86
C GLY A 220 6.87 -4.26 -20.93
N GLU A 221 7.63 -5.31 -20.65
CA GLU A 221 7.94 -6.38 -21.62
C GLU A 221 7.58 -7.77 -21.06
N VAL A 222 7.26 -8.70 -21.97
CA VAL A 222 7.05 -10.12 -21.65
C VAL A 222 8.31 -10.69 -20.99
N GLY A 223 8.15 -11.38 -19.86
CA GLY A 223 9.24 -11.93 -19.05
C GLY A 223 9.94 -10.92 -18.13
N GLN A 224 9.58 -9.63 -18.18
CA GLN A 224 10.11 -8.58 -17.29
C GLN A 224 9.13 -8.21 -16.16
N GLY A 225 8.07 -8.98 -15.95
CA GLY A 225 7.06 -8.74 -14.92
C GLY A 225 7.61 -8.74 -13.50
N TRP A 226 8.69 -9.48 -13.22
CA TRP A 226 9.37 -9.38 -11.92
C TRP A 226 10.00 -8.00 -11.70
N SER A 227 10.63 -7.44 -12.72
CA SER A 227 11.19 -6.08 -12.65
C SER A 227 10.07 -5.06 -12.41
N ALA A 228 8.97 -5.18 -13.16
CA ALA A 228 7.79 -4.33 -12.98
C ALA A 228 7.20 -4.45 -11.56
N ALA A 229 7.10 -5.67 -11.01
CA ALA A 229 6.65 -5.89 -9.64
C ALA A 229 7.58 -5.24 -8.61
N VAL A 230 8.91 -5.35 -8.78
CA VAL A 230 9.88 -4.70 -7.90
C VAL A 230 9.77 -3.17 -7.96
N THR A 231 9.53 -2.60 -9.14
CA THR A 231 9.24 -1.15 -9.31
C THR A 231 7.98 -0.76 -8.55
N MET A 232 6.88 -1.49 -8.72
CA MET A 232 5.63 -1.23 -8.00
C MET A 232 5.79 -1.33 -6.47
N LEU A 233 6.48 -2.36 -5.99
CA LEU A 233 6.81 -2.51 -4.56
C LEU A 233 7.74 -1.41 -4.05
N GLY A 234 8.51 -0.77 -4.93
CA GLY A 234 9.31 0.42 -4.64
C GLY A 234 8.41 1.62 -4.34
N HIS A 235 7.43 1.88 -5.20
CA HIS A 235 6.41 2.91 -5.00
C HIS A 235 5.57 2.64 -3.75
N GLU A 236 5.17 1.38 -3.51
CA GLU A 236 4.48 0.96 -2.28
C GLU A 236 5.26 1.31 -1.01
N ARG A 237 6.57 1.04 -1.00
CA ARG A 237 7.44 1.37 0.15
C ARG A 237 7.51 2.87 0.42
N VAL A 238 7.44 3.72 -0.61
CA VAL A 238 7.37 5.17 -0.43
C VAL A 238 5.99 5.55 0.11
N THR A 239 4.92 5.08 -0.51
CA THR A 239 3.53 5.42 -0.17
C THR A 239 3.13 4.95 1.24
N ILE A 240 3.49 3.72 1.62
CA ILE A 240 3.18 3.13 2.93
C ILE A 240 4.26 3.51 3.96
N GLY A 241 5.55 3.42 3.60
CA GLY A 241 6.66 3.67 4.53
C GLY A 241 6.85 5.13 4.93
N ALA A 242 6.38 6.09 4.11
CA ALA A 242 6.35 7.50 4.47
C ALA A 242 5.11 7.88 5.31
N ARG A 243 4.11 7.01 5.43
CA ARG A 243 2.96 7.27 6.30
C ARG A 243 3.37 7.07 7.75
N MET A 244 3.51 8.20 8.44
CA MET A 244 3.45 8.21 9.89
C MET A 244 2.09 7.66 10.32
N ARG A 245 2.07 6.84 11.38
CA ARG A 245 0.82 6.45 12.02
C ARG A 245 0.08 7.73 12.43
N PRO A 246 -1.23 7.86 12.12
CA PRO A 246 -2.00 9.03 12.53
C PRO A 246 -1.93 9.20 14.06
N LYS A 247 -1.79 10.44 14.52
CA LYS A 247 -1.67 10.74 15.97
C LYS A 247 -2.92 10.37 16.75
N ASP A 248 -4.06 10.39 16.07
CA ASP A 248 -5.39 9.99 16.50
C ASP A 248 -5.69 8.50 16.29
N SER A 249 -4.71 7.69 15.84
CA SER A 249 -4.87 6.23 15.81
C SER A 249 -5.36 5.74 17.18
N PRO A 250 -6.35 4.82 17.25
CA PRO A 250 -6.90 4.31 18.52
C PRO A 250 -5.83 3.73 19.46
N THR A 251 -4.72 3.29 18.86
CA THR A 251 -3.62 2.63 19.53
C THR A 251 -2.36 3.52 19.63
N SER A 252 -2.40 4.79 19.23
CA SER A 252 -1.25 5.70 19.34
C SER A 252 -0.86 5.96 20.80
N HIS A 253 0.37 6.42 21.03
CA HIS A 253 0.76 6.91 22.36
C HIS A 253 -0.23 7.97 22.89
N ALA A 254 -0.63 8.94 22.07
CA ALA A 254 -1.49 10.03 22.50
C ALA A 254 -2.87 9.53 22.95
N THR A 255 -3.47 8.61 22.19
CA THR A 255 -4.78 8.03 22.52
C THR A 255 -4.71 7.15 23.76
N LEU A 256 -3.71 6.27 23.86
CA LEU A 256 -3.55 5.39 25.02
C LEU A 256 -3.18 6.17 26.29
N ALA A 257 -2.37 7.23 26.20
CA ALA A 257 -2.07 8.09 27.34
C ALA A 257 -3.33 8.85 27.82
N ALA A 258 -4.15 9.35 26.90
CA ALA A 258 -5.42 9.97 27.25
C ALA A 258 -6.38 8.97 27.94
N LEU A 259 -6.48 7.74 27.42
CA LEU A 259 -7.27 6.68 28.05
C LEU A 259 -6.75 6.31 29.44
N ALA A 260 -5.42 6.16 29.62
CA ALA A 260 -4.82 5.89 30.92
C ALA A 260 -5.17 6.97 31.96
N LYS A 261 -5.13 8.24 31.54
CA LYS A 261 -5.52 9.37 32.38
C LYS A 261 -7.01 9.36 32.75
N ARG A 262 -7.90 9.07 31.79
CA ARG A 262 -9.34 8.94 32.08
C ARG A 262 -9.64 7.83 33.09
N ARG A 263 -8.80 6.79 33.10
CA ARG A 263 -8.89 5.66 34.04
C ARG A 263 -8.15 5.88 35.36
N GLY A 264 -7.41 6.98 35.52
CA GLY A 264 -6.64 7.28 36.72
C GLY A 264 -5.46 6.33 36.97
N ILE A 265 -4.92 5.71 35.92
CA ILE A 265 -3.79 4.77 36.00
C ILE A 265 -2.52 5.31 35.33
N ASP A 266 -2.53 6.57 34.88
CA ASP A 266 -1.40 7.20 34.20
C ASP A 266 -0.17 7.40 35.11
N THR A 267 -0.38 7.41 36.44
CA THR A 267 0.71 7.48 37.43
C THR A 267 1.16 6.11 37.95
N ASP A 268 0.54 5.00 37.53
CA ASP A 268 1.04 3.66 37.83
C ASP A 268 2.42 3.47 37.18
N PRO A 269 3.49 3.17 37.94
CA PRO A 269 4.84 3.01 37.38
C PRO A 269 4.95 2.00 36.23
N ALA A 270 4.12 0.95 36.21
CA ALA A 270 4.11 -0.04 35.14
C ALA A 270 3.46 0.51 33.86
N VAL A 271 2.37 1.28 33.99
CA VAL A 271 1.68 1.92 32.86
C VAL A 271 2.52 3.06 32.29
N ALA A 272 3.00 3.96 33.15
CA ALA A 272 3.81 5.10 32.77
C ALA A 272 5.08 4.68 32.02
N ARG A 273 5.74 3.60 32.45
CA ARG A 273 6.91 3.03 31.75
C ARG A 273 6.58 2.58 30.33
N LYS A 274 5.50 1.80 30.15
CA LYS A 274 5.08 1.31 28.83
C LYS A 274 4.67 2.44 27.89
N LEU A 275 3.93 3.43 28.39
CA LEU A 275 3.56 4.62 27.61
C LEU A 275 4.81 5.42 27.19
N THR A 276 5.78 5.58 28.09
CA THR A 276 7.04 6.27 27.78
C THR A 276 7.84 5.51 26.70
N GLU A 277 7.95 4.20 26.81
CA GLU A 277 8.62 3.37 25.80
C GLU A 277 7.91 3.46 24.45
N LEU A 278 6.57 3.44 24.44
CA LEU A 278 5.79 3.59 23.22
C LEU A 278 6.03 4.96 22.57
N TYR A 279 6.03 6.03 23.37
CA TYR A 279 6.35 7.37 22.89
C TYR A 279 7.73 7.43 22.24
N VAL A 280 8.76 6.86 22.88
CA VAL A 280 10.12 6.83 22.35
C VAL A 280 10.18 6.08 21.02
N LEU A 281 9.51 4.94 20.92
CA LEU A 281 9.45 4.13 19.70
C LEU A 281 8.75 4.86 18.56
N GLU A 282 7.57 5.44 18.81
CA GLU A 282 6.83 6.21 17.80
C GLU A 282 7.60 7.44 17.35
N ARG A 283 8.18 8.19 18.29
CA ARG A 283 8.97 9.38 17.98
C ARG A 283 10.25 9.03 17.20
N GLY A 284 10.92 7.94 17.56
CA GLY A 284 12.08 7.44 16.82
C GLY A 284 11.74 7.08 15.38
N SER A 285 10.60 6.41 15.17
CA SER A 285 10.10 6.07 13.83
C SER A 285 9.74 7.32 13.01
N GLU A 286 9.10 8.32 13.61
CA GLU A 286 8.79 9.60 12.96
C GLU A 286 10.06 10.36 12.53
N LEU A 287 11.05 10.45 13.41
CA LEU A 287 12.32 11.10 13.11
C LEU A 287 13.08 10.36 12.01
N PHE A 288 13.06 9.02 12.03
CA PHE A 288 13.66 8.20 10.98
C PHE A 288 12.98 8.42 9.63
N ALA A 289 11.64 8.41 9.57
CA ALA A 289 10.89 8.70 8.34
C ALA A 289 11.18 10.12 7.83
N THR A 290 11.23 11.11 8.72
CA THR A 290 11.62 12.49 8.39
C THR A 290 13.01 12.54 7.76
N ARG A 291 13.97 11.80 8.33
CA ARG A 291 15.33 11.71 7.80
C ARG A 291 15.37 11.06 6.42
N LEU A 292 14.65 9.96 6.20
CA LEU A 292 14.56 9.33 4.87
C LEU A 292 13.99 10.31 3.83
N GLY A 293 12.94 11.05 4.19
CA GLY A 293 12.39 12.10 3.33
C GLY A 293 13.39 13.22 3.04
N GLN A 294 14.21 13.64 4.00
CA GLN A 294 15.29 14.61 3.78
C GLN A 294 16.39 14.07 2.86
N GLU A 295 16.75 12.79 2.99
CA GLU A 295 17.76 12.14 2.13
C GLU A 295 17.28 12.06 0.68
N GLN A 296 16.02 11.69 0.46
CA GLN A 296 15.41 11.67 -0.86
C GLN A 296 15.39 13.08 -1.49
N ARG A 297 15.09 14.12 -0.70
CA ARG A 297 15.17 15.53 -1.14
C ARG A 297 16.57 15.95 -1.56
N ALA A 298 17.60 15.35 -0.96
CA ALA A 298 18.99 15.57 -1.32
C ALA A 298 19.45 14.71 -2.51
N GLY A 299 18.53 14.08 -3.24
CA GLY A 299 18.84 13.26 -4.41
C GLY A 299 19.40 11.87 -4.08
N LYS A 300 19.36 11.44 -2.82
CA LYS A 300 19.73 10.07 -2.47
C LYS A 300 18.62 9.12 -2.90
N ALA A 301 18.98 8.12 -3.70
CA ALA A 301 18.03 7.12 -4.16
C ALA A 301 17.32 6.44 -2.97
N PRO A 302 16.00 6.17 -3.07
CA PRO A 302 15.30 5.35 -2.10
C PRO A 302 15.98 3.99 -1.97
N GLY A 303 16.65 3.76 -0.84
CA GLY A 303 17.45 2.57 -0.61
C GLY A 303 16.74 1.48 0.18
N SER A 304 17.45 0.38 0.39
CA SER A 304 17.11 -0.73 1.29
C SER A 304 16.82 -0.31 2.74
N ARG A 305 17.16 0.92 3.14
CA ARG A 305 16.87 1.50 4.47
C ARG A 305 15.38 1.61 4.78
N GLY A 306 14.50 1.66 3.78
CA GLY A 306 13.04 1.59 4.01
C GLY A 306 12.62 0.31 4.76
N SER A 307 13.36 -0.80 4.55
CA SER A 307 13.17 -2.07 5.25
C SER A 307 13.38 -1.95 6.76
N VAL A 308 14.27 -1.05 7.21
CA VAL A 308 14.48 -0.73 8.63
C VAL A 308 13.24 -0.08 9.21
N GLY A 309 12.64 0.87 8.48
CA GLY A 309 11.39 1.52 8.86
C GLY A 309 10.23 0.52 8.95
N LYS A 310 10.07 -0.36 7.96
CA LYS A 310 9.03 -1.40 7.99
C LYS A 310 9.21 -2.37 9.16
N LEU A 311 10.44 -2.86 9.38
CA LEU A 311 10.74 -3.75 10.51
C LEU A 311 10.50 -3.07 11.86
N ALA A 312 10.85 -1.78 11.99
CA ALA A 312 10.52 -1.00 13.17
C ALA A 312 9.00 -0.91 13.35
N GLY A 313 8.25 -0.57 12.29
CA GLY A 313 6.79 -0.53 12.30
C GLY A 313 6.15 -1.81 12.83
N GLY A 314 6.60 -2.98 12.38
CA GLY A 314 6.15 -4.29 12.87
C GLY A 314 6.43 -4.51 14.37
N ARG A 315 7.61 -4.07 14.85
CA ARG A 315 7.94 -4.12 16.29
C ARG A 315 7.04 -3.19 17.11
N ILE A 316 6.80 -1.97 16.63
CA ILE A 316 5.96 -1.03 17.37
C ILE A 316 4.52 -1.53 17.39
N ALA A 317 3.99 -2.07 16.29
CA ALA A 317 2.65 -2.65 16.25
C ALA A 317 2.46 -3.77 17.30
N ARG A 318 3.46 -4.63 17.50
CA ARG A 318 3.44 -5.66 18.56
C ARG A 318 3.43 -5.02 19.95
N PHE A 319 4.33 -4.08 20.20
CA PHE A 319 4.40 -3.41 21.51
C PHE A 319 3.11 -2.64 21.83
N LEU A 320 2.47 -2.09 20.81
CA LEU A 320 1.17 -1.43 20.88
C LEU A 320 0.09 -2.32 21.48
N GLN A 321 0.07 -3.59 21.07
CA GLN A 321 -0.88 -4.58 21.59
C GLN A 321 -0.68 -4.76 23.10
N ASP A 322 0.57 -4.89 23.55
CA ASP A 322 0.91 -5.05 24.97
C ASP A 322 0.57 -3.80 25.81
N VAL A 323 0.73 -2.60 25.23
CA VAL A 323 0.36 -1.33 25.88
C VAL A 323 -1.16 -1.18 25.91
N SER A 324 -1.85 -1.53 24.82
CA SER A 324 -3.30 -1.46 24.72
C SER A 324 -3.96 -2.36 25.77
N PHE A 325 -3.47 -3.60 25.96
CA PHE A 325 -3.96 -4.47 27.03
C PHE A 325 -3.65 -3.92 28.43
N GLN A 326 -2.49 -3.32 28.65
CA GLN A 326 -2.14 -2.72 29.94
C GLN A 326 -3.09 -1.55 30.29
N VAL A 327 -3.42 -0.72 29.30
CA VAL A 327 -4.19 0.52 29.50
C VAL A 327 -5.70 0.27 29.46
N ALA A 328 -6.18 -0.52 28.51
CA ALA A 328 -7.61 -0.78 28.29
C ALA A 328 -8.11 -2.04 29.02
N GLY A 329 -7.22 -2.94 29.46
CA GLY A 329 -7.62 -4.16 30.15
C GLY A 329 -8.60 -4.99 29.31
N PRO A 330 -9.74 -5.46 29.88
CA PRO A 330 -10.76 -6.17 29.11
C PRO A 330 -11.34 -5.40 27.91
N GLY A 331 -11.31 -4.06 27.93
CA GLY A 331 -11.74 -3.21 26.81
C GLY A 331 -10.83 -3.28 25.57
N ALA A 332 -9.68 -3.98 25.64
CA ALA A 332 -8.90 -4.33 24.46
C ALA A 332 -9.28 -5.69 23.84
N LEU A 333 -10.20 -6.45 24.45
CA LEU A 333 -10.64 -7.77 23.98
C LEU A 333 -12.01 -7.76 23.32
N THR A 334 -12.94 -6.94 23.82
CA THR A 334 -14.34 -6.90 23.37
C THR A 334 -14.88 -5.48 23.46
N TYR A 335 -15.97 -5.23 22.73
CA TYR A 335 -16.68 -3.96 22.68
C TYR A 335 -18.19 -4.20 22.60
N GLU A 336 -18.96 -3.26 23.14
CA GLU A 336 -20.42 -3.23 22.91
C GLU A 336 -20.72 -2.64 21.52
N PRO A 337 -21.78 -3.08 20.82
CA PRO A 337 -22.06 -2.65 19.45
C PRO A 337 -22.17 -1.13 19.24
N ASP A 338 -22.57 -0.39 20.27
CA ASP A 338 -22.73 1.07 20.30
C ASP A 338 -21.49 1.83 20.81
N ASP A 339 -20.46 1.14 21.29
CA ASP A 339 -19.19 1.72 21.72
C ASP A 339 -18.19 1.81 20.56
N ALA A 340 -18.32 2.90 19.78
CA ALA A 340 -17.46 3.15 18.63
C ALA A 340 -15.97 3.32 18.98
N GLU A 341 -15.65 3.92 20.15
CA GLU A 341 -14.26 4.16 20.56
C GLU A 341 -13.55 2.83 20.89
N THR A 342 -14.19 1.99 21.71
CA THR A 342 -13.65 0.67 22.07
C THR A 342 -13.63 -0.25 20.86
N LYS A 343 -14.64 -0.21 19.99
CA LYS A 343 -14.64 -0.95 18.72
C LYS A 343 -13.43 -0.58 17.85
N ALA A 344 -13.11 0.71 17.74
CA ALA A 344 -11.96 1.18 16.97
C ALA A 344 -10.64 0.69 17.58
N LEU A 345 -10.51 0.72 18.91
CA LEU A 345 -9.35 0.19 19.63
C LEU A 345 -9.17 -1.32 19.40
N VAL A 346 -10.21 -2.12 19.65
CA VAL A 346 -10.18 -3.58 19.46
C VAL A 346 -9.85 -3.93 18.01
N THR A 347 -10.49 -3.27 17.05
CA THR A 347 -10.22 -3.47 15.62
C THR A 347 -8.76 -3.15 15.27
N ALA A 348 -8.20 -2.06 15.81
CA ALA A 348 -6.80 -1.70 15.59
C ALA A 348 -5.84 -2.73 16.20
N VAL A 349 -6.12 -3.22 17.41
CA VAL A 349 -5.35 -4.29 18.07
C VAL A 349 -5.36 -5.57 17.25
N LEU A 350 -6.53 -6.00 16.77
CA LEU A 350 -6.70 -7.19 15.93
C LEU A 350 -5.92 -7.10 14.60
N LYS A 351 -5.72 -5.90 14.07
CA LYS A 351 -4.96 -5.68 12.82
C LYS A 351 -3.44 -5.70 13.02
N THR A 352 -2.93 -5.58 14.25
CA THR A 352 -1.47 -5.49 14.49
C THR A 352 -0.63 -6.64 13.94
N PRO A 353 -1.08 -7.92 13.89
CA PRO A 353 -0.28 -9.00 13.31
C PRO A 353 0.02 -8.78 11.82
N SER A 354 -0.90 -8.14 11.08
CA SER A 354 -0.74 -7.90 9.64
C SER A 354 0.51 -7.05 9.33
N ALA A 355 0.87 -6.11 10.19
CA ALA A 355 2.03 -5.22 10.00
C ALA A 355 3.37 -5.97 9.94
N ARG A 356 3.43 -7.18 10.50
CA ARG A 356 4.63 -8.04 10.49
C ARG A 356 4.70 -8.95 9.27
N ILE A 357 3.61 -9.08 8.52
CA ILE A 357 3.45 -10.03 7.41
C ILE A 357 3.35 -9.28 6.07
N ALA A 358 2.42 -8.32 5.97
CA ALA A 358 2.15 -7.56 4.76
C ALA A 358 3.32 -6.65 4.35
N GLY A 359 3.44 -6.36 3.05
CA GLY A 359 4.54 -5.55 2.49
C GLY A 359 5.93 -6.20 2.66
N GLY A 360 5.97 -7.53 2.83
CA GLY A 360 7.16 -8.34 3.08
C GLY A 360 7.39 -8.60 4.57
N SER A 361 7.43 -9.88 4.96
CA SER A 361 7.52 -10.30 6.37
C SER A 361 8.75 -9.74 7.09
N ASP A 362 8.70 -9.68 8.42
CA ASP A 362 9.84 -9.23 9.22
C ASP A 362 11.13 -10.03 8.92
N GLU A 363 11.00 -11.31 8.59
CA GLU A 363 12.10 -12.20 8.22
C GLU A 363 12.70 -11.80 6.88
N ILE A 364 11.87 -11.51 5.87
CA ILE A 364 12.33 -10.99 4.58
C ILE A 364 12.99 -9.62 4.74
N GLN A 365 12.43 -8.72 5.56
CA GLN A 365 13.05 -7.42 5.83
C GLN A 365 14.42 -7.56 6.50
N ARG A 366 14.58 -8.49 7.46
CA ARG A 366 15.90 -8.77 8.07
C ARG A 366 16.90 -9.26 7.04
N GLY A 367 16.49 -10.13 6.11
CA GLY A 367 17.31 -10.57 4.99
C GLY A 367 17.76 -9.40 4.09
N ILE A 368 16.82 -8.50 3.73
CA ILE A 368 17.15 -7.30 2.93
C ILE A 368 18.11 -6.38 3.67
N ILE A 369 17.92 -6.19 4.99
CA ILE A 369 18.82 -5.37 5.81
C ILE A 369 20.22 -6.01 5.87
N ALA A 370 20.31 -7.32 6.09
CA ALA A 370 21.57 -8.05 6.12
C ALA A 370 22.35 -7.90 4.80
N ASP A 371 21.73 -8.21 3.66
CA ASP A 371 22.35 -8.16 2.33
C ASP A 371 22.62 -6.71 1.89
N ARG A 372 21.59 -5.85 1.90
CA ARG A 372 21.61 -4.56 1.20
C ARG A 372 21.93 -3.36 2.08
N VAL A 373 21.94 -3.50 3.39
CA VAL A 373 22.32 -2.42 4.32
C VAL A 373 23.64 -2.74 5.01
N LEU A 374 23.80 -3.98 5.48
CA LEU A 374 25.00 -4.42 6.20
C LEU A 374 26.06 -5.06 5.28
N GLY A 375 25.72 -5.43 4.04
CA GLY A 375 26.65 -6.05 3.10
C GLY A 375 27.03 -7.48 3.45
N LEU A 376 26.18 -8.19 4.20
CA LEU A 376 26.42 -9.58 4.58
C LEU A 376 26.21 -10.52 3.38
N PRO A 377 26.87 -11.69 3.36
CA PRO A 377 26.65 -12.69 2.32
C PRO A 377 25.18 -13.12 2.24
N LYS A 378 24.70 -13.38 1.02
CA LYS A 378 23.35 -13.89 0.79
C LYS A 378 23.21 -15.33 1.28
N GLU A 379 22.00 -15.67 1.72
CA GLU A 379 21.63 -17.04 2.02
C GLU A 379 21.75 -17.92 0.76
N PRO A 380 22.30 -19.14 0.86
CA PRO A 380 22.35 -20.07 -0.26
C PRO A 380 20.94 -20.38 -0.79
N SER A 381 20.77 -20.39 -2.11
CA SER A 381 19.54 -20.81 -2.77
C SER A 381 19.80 -22.07 -3.59
N VAL A 382 18.88 -23.03 -3.47
CA VAL A 382 18.95 -24.34 -4.12
C VAL A 382 18.31 -24.36 -5.52
N ASP A 383 17.57 -23.31 -5.87
CA ASP A 383 16.73 -23.20 -7.07
C ASP A 383 17.17 -22.08 -8.04
N ARG A 384 18.19 -21.29 -7.68
CA ARG A 384 18.61 -20.07 -8.40
C ARG A 384 18.86 -20.27 -9.89
N ASP A 385 19.43 -21.42 -10.24
CA ASP A 385 19.93 -21.72 -11.57
C ASP A 385 19.02 -22.71 -12.34
N LEU A 386 17.91 -23.14 -11.74
CA LEU A 386 16.94 -24.06 -12.35
C LEU A 386 15.83 -23.32 -13.14
N PRO A 387 15.32 -23.90 -14.23
CA PRO A 387 14.01 -23.56 -14.79
C PRO A 387 12.91 -23.68 -13.75
N PHE A 388 11.88 -22.82 -13.81
CA PHE A 388 10.76 -22.87 -12.87
C PHE A 388 10.02 -24.22 -12.91
N SER A 389 9.93 -24.86 -14.07
CA SER A 389 9.36 -26.19 -14.26
C SER A 389 10.09 -27.30 -13.50
N GLU A 390 11.35 -27.09 -13.14
CA GLU A 390 12.19 -28.08 -12.45
C GLU A 390 12.30 -27.84 -10.93
N ILE A 391 11.74 -26.74 -10.43
CA ILE A 391 11.75 -26.43 -8.99
C ILE A 391 10.79 -27.38 -8.27
N PRO A 392 11.24 -28.16 -7.26
CA PRO A 392 10.38 -29.03 -6.48
C PRO A 392 9.25 -28.24 -5.84
N ARG A 393 8.00 -28.64 -6.10
CA ARG A 393 6.83 -28.00 -5.49
C ARG A 393 6.40 -28.79 -4.25
N GLY A 394 5.98 -28.07 -3.21
CA GLY A 394 5.37 -28.69 -2.04
C GLY A 394 4.07 -29.43 -2.41
N PRO A 395 3.56 -30.32 -1.54
CA PRO A 395 2.40 -31.19 -1.81
C PRO A 395 1.04 -30.47 -2.01
N GLN A 396 1.02 -29.15 -2.20
CA GLN A 396 -0.17 -28.33 -2.43
C GLN A 396 -0.20 -27.63 -3.80
N ALA A 397 0.68 -28.02 -4.74
CA ALA A 397 0.80 -27.39 -6.06
C ALA A 397 0.18 -28.19 -7.19
#